data_AF-A0A3B8S0Y5-F1
#
_entry.id   AF-A0A3B8S0Y5-F1
#
_cell.length_a   1.000
_cell.length_b   1.000
_cell.length_c   1.000
_cell.angle_alpha   90.00
_cell.angle_beta   90.00
_cell.angle_gamma   90.00
#
_symmetry.space_group_name_H-M   'P 1'
#
loop_
_entity.id
_entity.type
_entity.pdbx_description
1 polymer ?
#
loop_
_entity_poly.entity_id
_entity_poly.type
_entity_poly.pdbx_seq_one_letter_code
_entity_poly.pdbx_strand_id
1 'polypeptide(L)'
;MAHDINGLLQQILLSQTEKMREREKETVSQPWRVLDGYDCGGYARVNKDLLAFHQQLEKQLQEPVDQVYMAKLLFALWNQLREEKLNSHSAIAVIHSGGQQGRRGLQPSN
;
A
#
# COMPACT_ATOMS: atom_id res chain seq x y z
N MET A 1 13.61 23.42 -32.72
CA MET A 1 13.77 23.17 -31.27
C MET A 1 12.69 22.26 -30.68
N ALA A 2 11.50 22.11 -31.29
CA ALA A 2 10.43 21.21 -30.80
C ALA A 2 10.36 19.83 -31.50
N HIS A 3 11.38 19.45 -32.27
CA HIS A 3 11.32 18.25 -33.13
C HIS A 3 11.98 16.99 -32.54
N ASP A 4 12.26 16.94 -31.23
CA ASP A 4 12.98 15.78 -30.67
C ASP A 4 12.51 15.34 -29.26
N ILE A 5 11.50 15.99 -28.69
CA ILE A 5 10.96 15.57 -27.38
C ILE A 5 10.23 14.23 -27.52
N ASN A 6 9.43 14.06 -28.57
CA ASN A 6 8.71 12.81 -28.81
C ASN A 6 9.65 11.65 -29.13
N GLY A 7 10.75 11.92 -29.85
CA GLY A 7 11.79 10.92 -30.14
C GLY A 7 12.47 10.44 -28.85
N LEU A 8 12.88 11.39 -28.02
CA LEU A 8 13.46 11.10 -26.70
C LEU A 8 12.49 10.32 -25.79
N LEU A 9 11.20 10.71 -25.75
CA LEU A 9 10.19 10.01 -24.94
C LEU A 9 9.99 8.56 -25.41
N GLN A 10 9.92 8.32 -26.72
CA GLN A 10 9.81 6.97 -27.28
C GLN A 10 11.06 6.13 -26.99
N GLN A 11 12.25 6.72 -27.09
CA GLN A 11 13.50 6.05 -26.76
C GLN A 11 13.58 5.69 -25.27
N ILE A 12 13.14 6.60 -24.38
CA ILE A 12 13.08 6.32 -22.93
C ILE A 12 12.11 5.17 -22.66
N LEU A 13 10.89 5.22 -23.21
CA LEU A 13 9.88 4.17 -23.04
C LEU A 13 10.40 2.81 -23.53
N LEU A 14 10.97 2.74 -24.73
CA LEU A 14 11.56 1.52 -25.29
C LEU A 14 12.66 0.96 -24.39
N SER A 15 13.60 1.82 -23.96
CA SER A 15 14.72 1.40 -23.10
C SER A 15 14.26 0.89 -21.73
N GLN A 16 13.20 1.46 -21.16
CA GLN A 16 12.61 0.96 -19.90
C GLN A 16 11.92 -0.39 -20.11
N THR A 17 11.21 -0.56 -21.22
CA THR A 17 10.50 -1.79 -21.55
C THR A 17 11.45 -2.96 -21.82
N GLU A 18 12.59 -2.71 -22.47
CA GLU A 18 13.65 -3.71 -22.68
C GLU A 18 14.32 -4.09 -21.36
N LYS A 19 14.67 -3.11 -20.51
CA LYS A 19 15.23 -3.36 -19.18
C LYS A 19 14.30 -4.15 -18.26
N MET A 20 12.98 -3.88 -18.30
CA MET A 20 11.99 -4.65 -17.54
C MET A 20 11.94 -6.10 -18.03
N ARG A 21 11.92 -6.33 -19.35
CA ARG A 21 11.90 -7.67 -19.95
C ARG A 21 13.17 -8.49 -19.67
N GLU A 22 14.33 -7.85 -19.59
CA GLU A 22 15.56 -8.54 -19.17
C GLU A 22 15.50 -8.99 -17.70
N ARG A 23 14.98 -8.14 -16.81
CA ARG A 23 14.78 -8.51 -15.39
C ARG A 23 13.71 -9.58 -15.18
N GLU A 24 12.68 -9.61 -16.03
CA GLU A 24 11.66 -10.67 -16.02
C GLU A 24 12.22 -12.04 -16.35
N LYS A 25 13.25 -12.13 -17.22
CA LYS A 25 13.91 -13.40 -17.56
C LYS A 25 14.71 -14.00 -16.40
N GLU A 26 15.09 -13.19 -15.42
CA GLU A 26 15.86 -13.61 -14.23
C GLU A 26 15.00 -13.77 -12.98
N THR A 27 13.74 -13.31 -13.01
CA THR A 27 12.85 -13.36 -11.84
C THR A 27 11.95 -14.58 -11.89
N VAL A 28 12.11 -15.45 -10.89
CA VAL A 28 11.09 -16.44 -10.56
C VAL A 28 9.86 -15.68 -10.08
N SER A 29 8.80 -15.67 -10.89
CA SER A 29 7.51 -15.10 -10.50
C SER A 29 7.00 -15.85 -9.27
N GLN A 30 6.97 -15.17 -8.12
CA GLN A 30 6.27 -15.69 -6.96
C GLN A 30 4.80 -15.31 -7.05
N PRO A 31 3.88 -16.23 -6.70
CA PRO A 31 2.46 -15.93 -6.71
C PRO A 31 2.18 -14.80 -5.71
N TRP A 32 1.61 -13.70 -6.20
CA TRP A 32 1.11 -12.61 -5.38
C TRP A 32 -0.42 -12.65 -5.35
N ARG A 33 -0.98 -12.11 -4.27
CA ARG A 33 -2.42 -11.97 -4.10
C ARG A 33 -2.73 -10.56 -3.61
N VAL A 34 -3.76 -9.95 -4.18
CA VAL A 34 -4.38 -8.75 -3.63
C VAL A 34 -5.52 -9.16 -2.71
N LEU A 35 -5.52 -8.62 -1.50
CA LEU A 35 -6.63 -8.76 -0.56
C LEU A 35 -7.60 -7.61 -0.80
N ASP A 36 -8.74 -7.93 -1.40
CA ASP A 36 -9.83 -6.98 -1.63
C ASP A 36 -10.78 -6.89 -0.42
N GLY A 37 -11.64 -5.87 -0.39
CA GLY A 37 -12.64 -5.65 0.67
C GLY A 37 -12.13 -4.88 1.89
N TYR A 38 -10.89 -4.40 1.87
CA TYR A 38 -10.30 -3.55 2.91
C TYR A 38 -10.08 -2.10 2.46
N ASP A 39 -10.68 -1.72 1.33
CA ASP A 39 -10.65 -0.36 0.78
C ASP A 39 -11.45 0.64 1.64
N CYS A 40 -12.31 0.15 2.55
CA CYS A 40 -13.08 0.94 3.51
C CYS A 40 -13.97 2.00 2.84
N GLY A 41 -14.60 1.61 1.72
CA GLY A 41 -15.48 2.48 0.92
C GLY A 41 -14.75 3.23 -0.20
N GLY A 42 -13.44 3.04 -0.35
CA GLY A 42 -12.67 3.48 -1.50
C GLY A 42 -11.46 4.35 -1.15
N TYR A 43 -10.86 4.93 -2.20
CA TYR A 43 -9.65 5.75 -2.06
C TYR A 43 -9.87 6.94 -1.13
N ALA A 44 -8.93 7.13 -0.19
CA ALA A 44 -8.94 8.17 0.85
C ALA A 44 -10.22 8.22 1.73
N ARG A 45 -11.08 7.18 1.68
CA ARG A 45 -12.22 7.05 2.56
C ARG A 45 -11.89 6.21 3.79
N VAL A 46 -12.58 6.53 4.87
CA VAL A 46 -12.54 5.82 6.14
C VAL A 46 -13.97 5.48 6.55
N ASN A 47 -14.15 4.31 7.17
CA ASN A 47 -15.41 3.91 7.76
C ASN A 47 -15.27 3.81 9.29
N LYS A 48 -16.36 3.53 10.00
CA LYS A 48 -16.37 3.48 11.47
C LYS A 48 -15.43 2.41 12.02
N ASP A 49 -15.36 1.25 11.37
CA ASP A 49 -14.55 0.12 11.82
C ASP A 49 -13.05 0.43 11.69
N LEU A 50 -12.63 0.99 10.55
CA LEU A 50 -11.26 1.42 10.34
C LEU A 50 -10.86 2.51 11.34
N LEU A 51 -11.74 3.47 11.63
CA LEU A 51 -11.47 4.52 12.61
C LEU A 51 -11.31 3.98 14.03
N ALA A 52 -12.18 3.05 14.44
CA ALA A 52 -12.08 2.42 15.76
C ALA A 52 -10.78 1.60 15.89
N PHE A 53 -10.45 0.82 14.86
CA PHE A 53 -9.18 0.08 14.80
C PHE A 53 -7.98 1.02 14.82
N HIS A 54 -7.99 2.07 14.00
CA HIS A 54 -6.92 3.06 13.90
C HIS A 54 -6.61 3.72 15.25
N GLN A 55 -7.63 4.12 15.99
CA GLN A 55 -7.46 4.68 17.33
C GLN A 55 -6.83 3.70 18.33
N GLN A 56 -7.17 2.41 18.24
CA GLN A 56 -6.56 1.37 19.07
C GLN A 56 -5.11 1.12 18.64
N LEU A 57 -4.86 1.06 17.33
CA LEU A 57 -3.55 0.83 16.74
C LEU A 57 -2.55 1.91 17.19
N GLU A 58 -2.91 3.19 17.10
CA GLU A 58 -2.01 4.28 17.50
C GLU A 58 -1.71 4.26 19.01
N LYS A 59 -2.70 3.88 19.84
CA LYS A 59 -2.47 3.71 21.28
C LYS A 59 -1.47 2.60 21.58
N GLN A 60 -1.48 1.52 20.80
CA GLN A 60 -0.57 0.38 20.97
C GLN A 60 0.83 0.66 20.42
N LEU A 61 0.91 1.27 19.23
CA LEU A 61 2.18 1.55 18.57
C LEU A 61 2.91 2.76 19.14
N GLN A 62 2.19 3.66 19.83
CA GLN A 62 2.71 4.96 20.29
C GLN A 62 3.27 5.84 19.16
N GLU A 63 2.95 5.51 17.92
CA GLU A 63 3.39 6.20 16.72
C GLU A 63 2.18 6.50 15.81
N PRO A 64 2.16 7.68 15.16
CA PRO A 64 1.07 8.05 14.27
C PRO A 64 1.09 7.20 13.00
N VAL A 65 -0.08 6.69 12.58
CA VAL A 65 -0.23 5.84 11.37
C VAL A 65 -1.28 6.42 10.43
N ASP A 66 -1.00 6.55 9.13
CA ASP A 66 -1.97 7.16 8.21
C ASP A 66 -3.20 6.27 7.94
N GLN A 67 -4.39 6.88 7.79
CA GLN A 67 -5.64 6.15 7.55
C GLN A 67 -5.87 5.75 6.08
N VAL A 68 -5.08 6.30 5.15
CA VAL A 68 -5.28 6.09 3.71
C VAL A 68 -4.65 4.77 3.27
N TYR A 69 -3.48 4.43 3.81
CA TYR A 69 -2.69 3.26 3.44
C TYR A 69 -2.35 2.38 4.66
N MET A 70 -1.55 2.88 5.60
CA MET A 70 -0.95 2.01 6.61
C MET A 70 -1.98 1.43 7.59
N ALA A 71 -2.99 2.20 8.00
CA ALA A 71 -4.07 1.68 8.84
C ALA A 71 -4.90 0.62 8.12
N LYS A 72 -5.16 0.77 6.80
CA LYS A 72 -5.93 -0.23 6.02
C LYS A 72 -5.16 -1.53 5.86
N LEU A 73 -3.84 -1.43 5.61
CA LEU A 73 -2.95 -2.59 5.56
C LEU A 73 -2.99 -3.36 6.89
N LEU A 74 -2.80 -2.66 8.00
CA LEU A 74 -2.76 -3.28 9.32
C LEU A 74 -4.14 -3.80 9.74
N PHE A 75 -5.22 -3.15 9.32
CA PHE A 75 -6.60 -3.62 9.52
C PHE A 75 -6.86 -4.93 8.76
N ALA A 76 -6.42 -5.01 7.50
CA ALA A 76 -6.51 -6.23 6.70
C ALA A 76 -5.71 -7.36 7.35
N LEU A 77 -4.45 -7.10 7.72
CA LEU A 77 -3.59 -8.08 8.38
C LEU A 77 -4.21 -8.60 9.68
N TRP A 78 -4.70 -7.69 10.54
CA TRP A 78 -5.36 -8.04 11.79
C TRP A 78 -6.57 -8.96 11.55
N ASN A 79 -7.43 -8.63 10.60
CA ASN A 79 -8.60 -9.44 10.28
C ASN A 79 -8.22 -10.81 9.70
N GLN A 80 -7.21 -10.89 8.83
CA GLN A 80 -6.74 -12.15 8.27
C GLN A 80 -6.12 -13.07 9.34
N LEU A 81 -5.39 -12.52 10.30
CA LEU A 81 -4.85 -13.28 11.44
C LEU A 81 -5.96 -13.77 12.36
N ARG A 82 -6.93 -12.89 12.70
CA ARG A 82 -8.07 -13.23 13.56
C ARG A 82 -8.97 -14.30 12.94
N GLU A 83 -9.12 -14.29 11.63
CA GLU A 83 -9.91 -15.28 10.88
C GLU A 83 -9.10 -16.53 10.50
N GLU A 84 -7.87 -16.67 11.00
CA GLU A 84 -6.96 -17.80 10.73
C GLU A 84 -6.68 -18.03 9.22
N LYS A 85 -6.87 -16.99 8.40
CA LYS A 85 -6.60 -16.99 6.95
C LYS A 85 -5.12 -16.81 6.62
N LEU A 86 -4.36 -16.23 7.54
CA LEU A 86 -2.90 -16.19 7.52
C LEU A 86 -2.36 -17.05 8.66
N ASN A 87 -1.29 -17.80 8.39
CA ASN A 87 -0.64 -18.61 9.39
C ASN A 87 0.04 -17.70 10.44
N SER A 88 -0.57 -17.62 11.62
CA SER A 88 -0.08 -16.83 12.77
C SER A 88 1.28 -17.27 13.31
N HIS A 89 1.78 -18.45 12.92
CA HIS A 89 3.09 -18.98 13.32
C HIS A 89 4.19 -18.60 12.32
N SER A 90 3.85 -17.94 11.21
CA SER A 90 4.84 -17.44 10.25
C SER A 90 5.37 -16.06 10.65
N ALA A 91 6.64 -15.79 10.36
CA ALA A 91 7.17 -14.44 10.46
C ALA A 91 6.58 -13.58 9.33
N ILE A 92 5.87 -12.50 9.69
CA ILE A 92 5.24 -11.59 8.73
C ILE A 92 6.05 -10.30 8.65
N ALA A 93 6.57 -10.00 7.46
CA ALA A 93 7.19 -8.72 7.15
C ALA A 93 6.16 -7.74 6.60
N VAL A 94 6.03 -6.57 7.23
CA VAL A 94 5.17 -5.48 6.75
C VAL A 94 6.05 -4.38 6.17
N ILE A 95 5.78 -3.97 4.93
CA ILE A 95 6.47 -2.87 4.29
C ILE A 95 5.76 -1.56 4.65
N HIS A 96 6.40 -0.73 5.47
CA HIS A 96 5.89 0.60 5.80
C HIS A 96 6.21 1.60 4.69
N SER A 97 5.27 1.84 3.78
CA SER A 97 5.49 2.69 2.60
C SER A 97 5.42 4.21 2.85
N GLY A 98 5.19 4.65 4.09
CA GLY A 98 5.05 6.07 4.45
C GLY A 98 3.59 6.48 4.62
N GLY A 99 3.19 7.65 4.10
CA GLY A 99 1.78 8.06 4.03
C GLY A 99 1.33 9.08 5.06
N GLN A 100 2.19 9.49 6.00
CA GLN A 100 1.85 10.43 7.07
C GLN A 100 1.25 11.75 6.59
N GLN A 101 1.60 12.19 5.38
CA GLN A 101 0.98 13.36 4.74
C GLN A 101 -0.54 13.23 4.54
N GLY A 102 -1.06 12.01 4.34
CA GLY A 102 -2.48 11.74 4.16
C GLY A 102 -3.30 12.02 5.42
N ARG A 103 -2.68 11.98 6.60
CA ARG A 103 -3.32 12.29 7.88
C ARG A 103 -3.88 13.70 7.91
N ARG A 104 -3.16 14.67 7.31
CA ARG A 104 -3.54 16.09 7.36
C ARG A 104 -4.90 16.37 6.75
N GLY A 105 -5.32 15.58 5.76
CA GLY A 105 -6.62 15.74 5.10
C GLY A 105 -7.79 15.07 5.83
N LEU A 106 -7.51 14.28 6.88
CA LEU A 106 -8.50 13.47 7.60
C LEU A 106 -8.54 13.77 9.11
N GLN A 107 -7.70 14.68 9.59
CA GLN A 107 -7.81 15.18 10.96
C GLN A 107 -9.08 16.01 11.10
N PRO A 108 -9.79 15.91 12.24
CA PRO A 108 -10.86 16.84 12.57
C PRO A 108 -10.32 18.28 12.47
N SER A 109 -11.08 19.19 11.88
CA SER A 109 -10.78 20.61 11.96
C SER A 109 -10.79 21.02 13.45
N ASN A 110 -9.66 21.53 13.93
CA ASN A 110 -9.59 22.19 15.24
C ASN A 110 -10.48 23.43 15.30
#